data_AF-A0A971HGU9-F1
#
_entry.id   AF-A0A971HGU9-F1
#
_cell.length_a   1.000
_cell.length_b   1.000
_cell.length_c   1.000
_cell.angle_alpha   90.00
_cell.angle_beta   90.00
_cell.angle_gamma   90.00
#
_symmetry.space_group_name_H-M   'P 1'
#
loop_
_entity.id
_entity.type
_entity.pdbx_description
1 polymer ?
#
loop_
_entity_poly.entity_id
_entity_poly.type
_entity_poly.pdbx_seq_one_letter_code
_entity_poly.pdbx_strand_id
1 'polypeptide(L)'
;MRRKSKFVTFILSFIPGLSHFYLGYADRGFLYLLILGMLCVGTIGLAILTGADKFLTLLVGIPIIWLVALIDAFSIINTLRYGDSSEVESNFYSEEARLFNKKIITLALSIIPGAGHMYLGYQKKGLIFMAGFFFTIFFMGWLNLSFLLFILPLIWFYSFFDAFHTFNGNNVEDMDISNILPSIQHKHIGIGLIVLGVLIGFQNALLPVARQLLHSIFDYNIIYRIESYIQTIIVSLIFIAGGIKILKGKKVQEEEIEGDVEDED
;
A
#
# COMPACT_ATOMS: atom_id res chain seq x y z
N MET A 1 35.64 -1.48 26.59
CA MET A 1 34.75 -2.52 26.00
C MET A 1 35.57 -3.47 25.13
N ARG A 2 35.29 -4.78 25.12
CA ARG A 2 36.02 -5.74 24.26
C ARG A 2 35.75 -5.41 22.78
N ARG A 3 36.81 -5.15 22.00
CA ARG A 3 36.70 -4.91 20.55
C ARG A 3 36.05 -6.11 19.87
N LYS A 4 34.99 -5.87 19.10
CA LYS A 4 34.27 -6.90 18.33
C LYS A 4 35.15 -7.36 17.16
N SER A 5 35.10 -8.65 16.82
CA SER A 5 35.97 -9.27 15.81
C SER A 5 35.29 -9.31 14.44
N LYS A 6 35.99 -8.85 13.39
CA LYS A 6 35.54 -8.94 11.99
C LYS A 6 35.29 -10.38 11.56
N PHE A 7 36.11 -11.31 12.04
CA PHE A 7 35.96 -12.72 11.74
C PHE A 7 34.66 -13.28 12.31
N VAL A 8 34.35 -12.95 13.56
CA VAL A 8 33.09 -13.37 14.21
C VAL A 8 31.88 -12.74 13.51
N THR A 9 31.97 -11.45 13.15
CA THR A 9 30.94 -10.77 12.35
C THR A 9 30.70 -11.46 11.01
N PHE A 10 31.76 -11.88 10.31
CA PHE A 10 31.64 -12.61 9.04
C PHE A 10 30.95 -13.95 9.22
N ILE A 11 31.38 -14.76 10.20
CA ILE A 11 30.78 -16.08 10.47
C ILE A 11 29.29 -15.96 10.82
N LEU A 12 28.92 -15.01 11.69
CA LEU A 12 27.51 -14.81 12.04
C LEU A 12 26.68 -14.26 10.87
N SER A 13 27.28 -13.56 9.91
CA SER A 13 26.55 -13.00 8.77
C SER A 13 26.06 -14.07 7.80
N PHE A 14 26.43 -15.34 7.97
CA PHE A 14 25.87 -16.45 7.18
C PHE A 14 24.35 -16.55 7.30
N ILE A 15 23.80 -16.14 8.45
CA ILE A 15 22.36 -15.92 8.63
C ILE A 15 22.12 -14.40 8.61
N PRO A 16 21.36 -13.86 7.65
CA PRO A 16 21.04 -12.44 7.59
C PRO A 16 20.51 -11.91 8.93
N GLY A 17 21.17 -10.89 9.47
CA GLY A 17 20.82 -10.24 10.74
C GLY A 17 21.47 -10.81 12.00
N LEU A 18 22.04 -12.02 11.99
CA LEU A 18 22.63 -12.60 13.20
C LEU A 18 23.86 -11.82 13.69
N SER A 19 24.67 -11.32 12.75
CA SER A 19 25.88 -10.56 13.06
C SER A 19 25.58 -9.21 13.72
N HIS A 20 24.44 -8.59 13.42
CA HIS A 20 24.01 -7.34 14.04
C HIS A 20 23.71 -7.49 15.53
N PHE A 21 23.16 -8.63 15.97
CA PHE A 21 22.99 -8.92 17.40
C PHE A 21 24.34 -8.98 18.12
N TYR A 22 25.35 -9.60 17.50
CA TYR A 22 26.71 -9.61 18.05
C TYR A 22 27.34 -8.22 18.12
N LEU A 23 27.05 -7.36 17.14
CA LEU A 23 27.52 -5.97 17.09
C LEU A 23 26.76 -5.02 18.03
N GLY A 24 25.64 -5.46 18.62
CA GLY A 24 24.80 -4.64 19.51
C GLY A 24 23.70 -3.85 18.80
N TYR A 25 23.48 -4.08 17.51
CA TYR A 25 22.46 -3.42 16.68
C TYR A 25 21.26 -4.36 16.49
N ALA A 26 20.57 -4.68 17.60
CA ALA A 26 19.46 -5.64 17.60
C ALA A 26 18.33 -5.27 16.62
N ASP A 27 18.01 -3.99 16.49
CA ASP A 27 16.94 -3.52 15.58
C ASP A 27 17.22 -3.88 14.12
N ARG A 28 18.47 -3.68 13.67
CA ARG A 28 18.90 -4.04 12.31
C ARG A 28 18.94 -5.55 12.12
N GLY A 29 19.39 -6.29 13.14
CA GLY A 29 19.41 -7.75 13.12
C GLY A 29 18.01 -8.34 12.98
N PHE A 30 17.06 -7.81 13.74
CA PHE A 30 15.67 -8.22 13.67
C PHE A 30 15.06 -7.89 12.30
N LEU A 31 15.36 -6.73 11.73
CA LEU A 31 14.85 -6.33 10.41
C LEU A 31 15.27 -7.31 9.31
N TYR A 32 16.55 -7.70 9.24
CA TYR A 32 17.00 -8.67 8.23
C TYR A 32 16.41 -10.07 8.44
N LEU A 33 16.26 -10.49 9.70
CA LEU A 33 15.67 -11.80 10.03
C LEU A 33 14.17 -11.83 9.70
N LEU A 34 13.46 -10.72 9.92
CA LEU A 34 12.06 -10.56 9.56
C LEU A 34 11.87 -10.57 8.04
N ILE A 35 12.69 -9.83 7.28
CA ILE A 35 12.65 -9.83 5.81
C ILE A 35 12.90 -11.23 5.26
N LEU A 36 13.93 -11.93 5.75
CA LEU A 36 14.22 -13.31 5.37
C LEU A 36 13.04 -14.24 5.71
N GLY A 37 12.48 -14.11 6.91
CA GLY A 37 11.33 -14.89 7.36
C GLY A 37 10.09 -14.66 6.51
N MET A 38 9.75 -13.41 6.20
CA MET A 38 8.63 -13.07 5.32
C MET A 38 8.82 -13.61 3.91
N LEU A 39 10.04 -13.54 3.35
CA LEU A 39 10.31 -14.12 2.04
C LEU A 39 10.10 -15.64 2.07
N CYS A 40 10.70 -16.35 3.02
CA CYS A 40 10.55 -17.80 3.13
C CYS A 40 9.08 -18.22 3.37
N VAL A 41 8.43 -17.66 4.39
CA VAL A 41 7.04 -18.01 4.72
C VAL A 41 6.07 -17.60 3.61
N GLY A 42 6.24 -16.40 3.03
CA GLY A 42 5.40 -15.91 1.96
C GLY A 42 5.49 -16.78 0.70
N THR A 43 6.71 -17.13 0.28
CA THR A 43 6.93 -17.99 -0.90
C THR A 43 6.42 -19.41 -0.70
N ILE A 44 6.70 -20.04 0.44
CA ILE A 44 6.22 -21.39 0.77
C ILE A 44 4.70 -21.39 0.91
N GLY A 45 4.12 -20.42 1.62
CA GLY A 45 2.68 -20.28 1.77
C GLY A 45 1.97 -20.11 0.43
N LEU A 46 2.50 -19.26 -0.46
CA LEU A 46 1.95 -19.08 -1.81
C LEU A 46 2.07 -20.35 -2.65
N ALA A 47 3.21 -21.06 -2.60
CA ALA A 47 3.39 -22.31 -3.33
C ALA A 47 2.36 -23.37 -2.90
N ILE A 48 2.12 -23.51 -1.59
CA ILE A 48 1.11 -24.43 -1.04
C ILE A 48 -0.31 -24.02 -1.43
N LEU A 49 -0.66 -22.73 -1.28
CA LEU A 49 -2.01 -22.23 -1.54
C LEU A 49 -2.42 -22.32 -3.02
N THR A 50 -1.46 -22.12 -3.91
CA THR A 50 -1.71 -22.09 -5.36
C THR A 50 -1.41 -23.41 -6.05
N GLY A 51 -0.70 -24.33 -5.37
CA GLY A 51 -0.20 -25.58 -5.97
C GLY A 51 0.83 -25.37 -7.07
N ALA A 52 1.42 -24.18 -7.17
CA ALA A 52 2.34 -23.82 -8.25
C ALA A 52 3.78 -23.66 -7.72
N ASP A 53 4.67 -24.54 -8.17
CA ASP A 53 6.09 -24.53 -7.77
C ASP A 53 6.85 -23.28 -8.22
N LYS A 54 6.31 -22.57 -9.23
CA LYS A 54 6.91 -21.34 -9.79
C LYS A 54 7.13 -20.26 -8.72
N PHE A 55 6.33 -20.23 -7.66
CA PHE A 55 6.51 -19.25 -6.57
C PHE A 55 7.81 -19.46 -5.77
N LEU A 56 8.40 -20.66 -5.78
CA LEU A 56 9.69 -20.91 -5.13
C LEU A 56 10.86 -20.16 -5.79
N THR A 57 10.71 -19.72 -7.04
CA THR A 57 11.74 -18.92 -7.74
C THR A 57 12.02 -17.59 -7.05
N LEU A 58 11.09 -17.08 -6.25
CA LEU A 58 11.25 -15.86 -5.46
C LEU A 58 12.33 -16.00 -4.36
N LEU A 59 12.72 -17.23 -3.99
CA LEU A 59 13.83 -17.48 -3.05
C LEU A 59 15.20 -17.06 -3.61
N VAL A 60 15.31 -16.74 -4.91
CA VAL A 60 16.49 -16.10 -5.51
C VAL A 60 16.81 -14.74 -4.84
N GLY A 61 15.85 -14.14 -4.12
CA GLY A 61 16.09 -12.96 -3.28
C GLY A 61 16.99 -13.21 -2.07
N ILE A 62 17.14 -14.45 -1.59
CA ILE A 62 17.92 -14.77 -0.37
C ILE A 62 19.39 -14.35 -0.49
N PRO A 63 20.13 -14.72 -1.56
CA PRO A 63 21.51 -14.24 -1.77
C PRO A 63 21.65 -12.72 -1.74
N ILE A 64 20.65 -11.99 -2.26
CA ILE A 64 20.65 -10.53 -2.31
C ILE A 64 20.50 -9.97 -0.89
N ILE A 65 19.50 -10.46 -0.13
CA ILE A 65 19.28 -10.06 1.27
C ILE A 65 20.52 -10.37 2.12
N TRP A 66 21.12 -11.54 1.92
CA TRP A 66 22.35 -11.95 2.61
C TRP A 66 23.51 -10.99 2.34
N LEU A 67 23.74 -10.64 1.07
CA LEU A 67 24.81 -9.74 0.67
C LEU A 67 24.62 -8.33 1.26
N VAL A 68 23.39 -7.80 1.24
CA VAL A 68 23.07 -6.50 1.85
C VAL A 68 23.31 -6.52 3.36
N ALA A 69 22.83 -7.55 4.06
CA ALA A 69 23.04 -7.70 5.50
C ALA A 69 24.53 -7.82 5.86
N LEU A 70 25.31 -8.55 5.05
CA LEU A 70 26.76 -8.68 5.19
C LEU A 70 27.46 -7.32 5.05
N ILE A 71 27.15 -6.56 4.00
CA ILE A 71 27.75 -5.22 3.77
C ILE A 71 27.44 -4.29 4.94
N ASP A 72 26.18 -4.27 5.40
CA ASP A 72 25.76 -3.43 6.51
C ASP A 72 26.48 -3.80 7.82
N ALA A 73 26.59 -5.09 8.13
CA ALA A 73 27.34 -5.56 9.30
C ALA A 73 28.82 -5.16 9.25
N PHE A 74 29.43 -5.19 8.05
CA PHE A 74 30.81 -4.75 7.85
C PHE A 74 30.98 -3.22 7.94
N SER A 75 29.99 -2.46 7.51
CA SER A 75 29.95 -1.01 7.72
C SER A 75 29.97 -0.66 9.22
N ILE A 76 29.09 -1.30 10.00
CA ILE A 76 28.98 -1.08 11.45
C ILE A 76 30.26 -1.45 12.21
N ILE A 77 30.88 -2.59 11.93
CA ILE A 77 32.11 -2.96 12.64
C ILE A 77 33.29 -2.07 12.27
N ASN A 78 33.31 -1.51 11.05
CA ASN A 78 34.31 -0.54 10.64
C ASN A 78 34.13 0.79 11.39
N THR A 79 32.89 1.29 11.52
CA THR A 79 32.62 2.51 12.30
C THR A 79 32.92 2.31 13.78
N LEU A 80 32.54 1.17 14.38
CA LEU A 80 32.87 0.82 15.78
C LEU A 80 34.38 0.73 16.06
N ARG A 81 35.21 0.43 15.06
CA ARG A 81 36.68 0.35 15.20
C ARG A 81 37.39 1.68 14.93
N TYR A 82 36.77 2.57 14.16
CA TYR A 82 37.35 3.86 13.77
C TYR A 82 36.89 5.01 14.68
N GLY A 83 35.72 4.90 15.31
CA GLY A 83 35.08 5.93 16.14
C GLY A 83 35.71 6.22 17.50
N ASP A 84 36.94 5.78 17.78
CA ASP A 84 37.63 5.95 19.09
C ASP A 84 38.41 7.29 19.18
N SER A 85 38.18 8.27 18.29
CA SER A 85 39.00 9.50 18.24
C SER A 85 38.29 10.85 18.06
N SER A 86 36.96 10.94 17.97
CA SER A 86 36.29 12.26 17.94
C SER A 86 34.79 12.17 18.28
N GLU A 87 34.43 12.40 19.54
CA GLU A 87 33.04 12.31 20.06
C GLU A 87 32.06 13.31 19.42
N VAL A 88 32.53 14.46 18.91
CA VAL A 88 31.67 15.44 18.23
C VAL A 88 31.34 14.99 16.80
N GLU A 89 32.33 14.46 16.11
CA GLU A 89 32.20 13.92 14.76
C GLU A 89 31.43 12.59 14.76
N SER A 90 31.62 11.75 15.79
CA SER A 90 30.86 10.52 15.97
C SER A 90 29.37 10.78 16.22
N ASN A 91 29.00 11.81 16.99
CA ASN A 91 27.60 12.18 17.20
C ASN A 91 26.94 12.68 15.90
N PHE A 92 27.65 13.50 15.11
CA PHE A 92 27.15 13.96 13.82
C PHE A 92 26.94 12.80 12.84
N TYR A 93 27.93 11.91 12.69
CA TYR A 93 27.78 10.70 11.86
C TYR A 93 26.69 9.77 12.40
N SER A 94 26.51 9.69 13.72
CA SER A 94 25.46 8.86 14.32
C SER A 94 24.06 9.39 14.00
N GLU A 95 23.83 10.70 14.02
CA GLU A 95 22.54 11.30 13.67
C GLU A 95 22.26 11.24 12.18
N GLU A 96 23.25 11.51 11.31
CA GLU A 96 23.11 11.33 9.86
C GLU A 96 22.79 9.87 9.51
N ALA A 97 23.51 8.92 10.11
CA ALA A 97 23.23 7.51 9.93
C ALA A 97 21.82 7.15 10.43
N ARG A 98 21.37 7.72 11.56
CA ARG A 98 20.05 7.46 12.13
C ARG A 98 18.93 8.00 11.22
N LEU A 99 19.10 9.21 10.68
CA LEU A 99 18.22 9.81 9.67
C LEU A 99 18.15 8.95 8.41
N PHE A 100 19.30 8.51 7.90
CA PHE A 100 19.36 7.63 6.74
C PHE A 100 18.66 6.28 6.98
N ASN A 101 18.88 5.65 8.13
CA ASN A 101 18.17 4.41 8.49
C ASN A 101 16.66 4.65 8.60
N LYS A 102 16.25 5.74 9.26
CA LYS A 102 14.83 6.10 9.38
C LYS A 102 14.19 6.28 7.99
N LYS A 103 14.91 6.89 7.04
CA LYS A 103 14.47 7.03 5.64
C LYS A 103 14.28 5.68 4.96
N ILE A 104 15.28 4.80 5.05
CA ILE A 104 15.22 3.46 4.44
C ILE A 104 14.09 2.63 5.04
N ILE A 105 13.95 2.64 6.37
CA ILE A 105 12.88 1.90 7.06
C ILE A 105 11.51 2.44 6.65
N THR A 106 11.35 3.77 6.58
CA THR A 106 10.12 4.40 6.09
C THR A 106 9.78 3.94 4.68
N LEU A 107 10.75 3.95 3.76
CA LEU A 107 10.56 3.52 2.38
C LEU A 107 10.24 2.02 2.27
N ALA A 108 10.92 1.19 3.05
CA ALA A 108 10.67 -0.25 3.10
C ALA A 108 9.27 -0.55 3.64
N LEU A 109 8.84 0.13 4.70
CA LEU A 109 7.49 -0.01 5.25
C LEU A 109 6.43 0.56 4.30
N SER A 110 6.74 1.58 3.51
CA SER A 110 5.82 2.18 2.52
C SER A 110 5.48 1.25 1.35
N ILE A 111 6.14 0.09 1.23
CA ILE A 111 5.71 -0.99 0.33
C ILE A 111 4.30 -1.48 0.72
N ILE A 112 3.96 -1.45 2.01
CA ILE A 112 2.59 -1.64 2.48
C ILE A 112 1.96 -0.25 2.61
N PRO A 113 0.90 0.07 1.85
CA PRO A 113 0.24 1.36 1.92
C PRO A 113 -0.11 1.74 3.35
N GLY A 114 0.31 2.95 3.74
CA GLY A 114 0.11 3.50 5.08
C GLY A 114 1.09 3.08 6.18
N ALA A 115 1.82 1.97 6.04
CA ALA A 115 2.71 1.50 7.12
C ALA A 115 3.93 2.42 7.32
N GLY A 116 4.47 3.00 6.24
CA GLY A 116 5.53 4.01 6.32
C GLY A 116 5.11 5.26 7.10
N HIS A 117 3.88 5.74 6.89
CA HIS A 117 3.31 6.86 7.65
C HIS A 117 3.18 6.57 9.13
N MET A 118 2.71 5.36 9.49
CA MET A 118 2.59 4.94 10.89
C MET A 118 3.96 4.89 11.58
N TYR A 119 5.01 4.46 10.87
CA TYR A 119 6.38 4.50 11.38
C TYR A 119 6.91 5.92 11.59
N LEU A 120 6.53 6.86 10.72
CA LEU A 120 6.85 8.29 10.89
C LEU A 120 6.04 8.97 12.01
N GLY A 121 5.04 8.31 12.58
CA GLY A 121 4.16 8.84 13.64
C GLY A 121 2.78 9.30 13.15
N TYR A 122 2.53 9.30 11.83
CA TYR A 122 1.26 9.72 11.22
C TYR A 122 0.23 8.58 11.21
N GLN A 123 -0.20 8.15 12.41
CA GLN A 123 -1.07 6.98 12.59
C GLN A 123 -2.39 7.08 11.82
N LYS A 124 -3.08 8.23 11.90
CA LYS A 124 -4.37 8.43 11.24
C LYS A 124 -4.24 8.38 9.72
N LYS A 125 -3.24 9.07 9.17
CA LYS A 125 -2.95 9.12 7.72
C LYS A 125 -2.61 7.73 7.19
N GLY A 126 -1.73 7.01 7.91
CA GLY A 126 -1.38 5.64 7.58
C GLY A 126 -2.57 4.69 7.60
N LEU A 127 -3.44 4.79 8.61
CA LEU A 127 -4.65 3.98 8.70
C LEU A 127 -5.61 4.25 7.53
N ILE A 128 -5.75 5.50 7.06
CA ILE A 128 -6.60 5.83 5.91
C ILE A 128 -6.07 5.17 4.63
N PHE A 129 -4.77 5.27 4.34
CA PHE A 129 -4.20 4.59 3.15
C PHE A 129 -4.33 3.08 3.24
N MET A 130 -4.06 2.52 4.42
CA MET A 130 -4.17 1.08 4.65
C MET A 130 -5.62 0.61 4.48
N ALA A 131 -6.58 1.32 5.09
CA ALA A 131 -8.00 1.04 4.96
C ALA A 131 -8.46 1.17 3.51
N GLY A 132 -8.11 2.26 2.80
CA GLY A 132 -8.49 2.45 1.40
C GLY A 132 -7.94 1.36 0.48
N PHE A 133 -6.69 0.95 0.67
CA PHE A 133 -6.06 -0.11 -0.12
C PHE A 133 -6.72 -1.47 0.11
N PHE A 134 -6.83 -1.92 1.37
CA PHE A 134 -7.44 -3.21 1.70
C PHE A 134 -8.94 -3.23 1.43
N PHE A 135 -9.64 -2.11 1.66
CA PHE A 135 -11.05 -1.97 1.32
C PHE A 135 -11.24 -2.15 -0.19
N THR A 136 -10.40 -1.52 -1.02
CA THR A 136 -10.46 -1.69 -2.48
C THR A 136 -10.25 -3.15 -2.90
N ILE A 137 -9.29 -3.87 -2.30
CA ILE A 137 -9.06 -5.31 -2.56
C ILE A 137 -10.30 -6.13 -2.17
N PHE A 138 -10.81 -5.91 -0.96
CA PHE A 138 -11.99 -6.59 -0.46
C PHE A 138 -13.19 -6.35 -1.39
N PHE A 139 -13.41 -5.11 -1.79
CA PHE A 139 -14.50 -4.71 -2.69
C PHE A 139 -14.35 -5.29 -4.09
N MET A 140 -13.14 -5.26 -4.64
CA MET A 140 -12.82 -5.84 -5.94
C MET A 140 -13.13 -7.34 -5.96
N GLY A 141 -12.69 -8.08 -4.93
CA GLY A 141 -12.94 -9.52 -4.81
C GLY A 141 -14.41 -9.84 -4.59
N TRP A 142 -15.07 -9.12 -3.68
CA TRP A 142 -16.46 -9.37 -3.29
C TRP A 142 -17.46 -9.05 -4.42
N LEU A 143 -17.29 -7.92 -5.11
CA LEU A 143 -18.14 -7.52 -6.22
C LEU A 143 -17.66 -8.03 -7.58
N ASN A 144 -16.50 -8.67 -7.61
CA ASN A 144 -15.87 -9.17 -8.83
C ASN A 144 -15.67 -8.04 -9.87
N LEU A 145 -15.31 -6.83 -9.40
CA LEU A 145 -15.13 -5.66 -10.24
C LEU A 145 -13.67 -5.52 -10.67
N SER A 146 -13.27 -6.22 -11.72
CA SER A 146 -11.89 -6.22 -12.21
C SER A 146 -11.36 -4.83 -12.58
N PHE A 147 -12.23 -3.87 -12.89
CA PHE A 147 -11.81 -2.50 -13.20
C PHE A 147 -11.19 -1.79 -11.97
N LEU A 148 -11.52 -2.18 -10.73
CA LEU A 148 -10.92 -1.55 -9.54
C LEU A 148 -9.40 -1.84 -9.42
N LEU A 149 -8.88 -2.78 -10.20
CA LEU A 149 -7.46 -3.14 -10.23
C LEU A 149 -6.57 -1.94 -10.61
N PHE A 150 -7.03 -0.97 -11.42
CA PHE A 150 -6.23 0.21 -11.74
C PHE A 150 -6.09 1.19 -10.56
N ILE A 151 -7.04 1.18 -9.62
CA ILE A 151 -7.04 2.06 -8.45
C ILE A 151 -5.98 1.63 -7.43
N LEU A 152 -5.72 0.33 -7.34
CA LEU A 152 -4.75 -0.28 -6.42
C LEU A 152 -3.33 0.30 -6.57
N PRO A 153 -2.70 0.29 -7.78
CA PRO A 153 -1.42 0.94 -8.00
C PRO A 153 -1.47 2.45 -7.71
N LEU A 154 -2.58 3.12 -8.02
CA LEU A 154 -2.71 4.56 -7.80
C LEU A 154 -2.65 4.92 -6.30
N ILE A 155 -3.41 4.21 -5.47
CA ILE A 155 -3.36 4.35 -3.99
C ILE A 155 -1.96 4.02 -3.49
N TRP A 156 -1.35 2.95 -4.00
CA TRP A 156 -0.02 2.51 -3.59
C TRP A 156 1.06 3.55 -3.89
N PHE A 157 1.14 4.02 -5.14
CA PHE A 157 2.13 5.04 -5.55
C PHE A 157 1.93 6.33 -4.75
N TYR A 158 0.69 6.79 -4.61
CA TYR A 158 0.40 7.99 -3.85
C TYR A 158 0.84 7.83 -2.39
N SER A 159 0.46 6.73 -1.72
CA SER A 159 0.90 6.45 -0.34
C SER A 159 2.43 6.37 -0.23
N PHE A 160 3.10 5.73 -1.19
CA PHE A 160 4.55 5.58 -1.17
C PHE A 160 5.26 6.93 -1.28
N PHE A 161 4.89 7.73 -2.28
CA PHE A 161 5.48 9.05 -2.48
C PHE A 161 5.12 10.01 -1.36
N ASP A 162 3.90 9.96 -0.83
CA ASP A 162 3.50 10.80 0.29
C ASP A 162 4.31 10.49 1.56
N ALA A 163 4.57 9.21 1.86
CA ALA A 163 5.44 8.83 2.98
C ALA A 163 6.90 9.30 2.77
N PHE A 164 7.41 9.23 1.54
CA PHE A 164 8.75 9.71 1.18
C PHE A 164 8.89 11.23 1.36
N HIS A 165 7.90 12.01 0.92
CA HIS A 165 7.92 13.47 1.09
C HIS A 165 7.72 13.88 2.55
N THR A 166 6.84 13.19 3.28
CA THR A 166 6.59 13.41 4.71
C THR A 166 7.87 13.22 5.54
N PHE A 167 8.71 12.24 5.19
CA PHE A 167 10.02 12.07 5.84
C PHE A 167 10.98 13.23 5.55
N ASN A 168 10.98 13.77 4.33
CA ASN A 168 11.87 14.85 3.90
C ASN A 168 11.48 16.23 4.48
N GLY A 169 10.41 16.33 5.29
CA GLY A 169 9.93 17.60 5.85
C GLY A 169 9.23 18.51 4.84
N ASN A 170 9.01 18.02 3.62
CA ASN A 170 8.12 18.65 2.66
C ASN A 170 6.71 18.26 3.09
N ASN A 171 6.03 19.15 3.82
CA ASN A 171 4.62 19.01 4.12
C ASN A 171 3.84 19.10 2.80
N VAL A 172 3.75 17.97 2.09
CA VAL A 172 2.72 17.77 1.08
C VAL A 172 1.43 17.88 1.88
N GLU A 173 0.70 18.98 1.64
CA GLU A 173 -0.53 19.42 2.29
C GLU A 173 -1.09 18.36 3.23
N ASP A 174 -1.05 18.63 4.54
CA ASP A 174 -1.64 17.75 5.54
C ASP A 174 -3.03 17.37 5.05
N MET A 175 -3.14 16.11 4.63
CA MET A 175 -4.35 15.55 4.11
C MET A 175 -5.41 15.74 5.19
N ASP A 176 -6.23 16.76 5.03
CA ASP A 176 -7.13 17.21 6.08
C ASP A 176 -8.17 16.12 6.25
N ILE A 177 -7.98 15.30 7.28
CA ILE A 177 -8.79 14.10 7.53
C ILE A 177 -10.26 14.47 7.68
N SER A 178 -10.53 15.72 8.09
CA SER A 178 -11.85 16.32 8.18
C SER A 178 -12.55 16.51 6.82
N ASN A 179 -11.78 16.64 5.73
CA ASN A 179 -12.29 16.80 4.37
C ASN A 179 -12.42 15.45 3.61
N ILE A 180 -11.59 14.45 3.91
CA ILE A 180 -11.66 13.11 3.27
C ILE A 180 -12.64 12.17 3.95
N LEU A 181 -12.79 12.29 5.27
CA LEU A 181 -13.95 11.78 5.96
C LEU A 181 -14.87 12.97 6.14
N PRO A 182 -15.69 13.34 5.12
CA PRO A 182 -16.72 14.30 5.38
C PRO A 182 -17.47 13.82 6.63
N SER A 183 -18.00 14.74 7.41
CA SER A 183 -19.12 14.42 8.29
C SER A 183 -20.30 13.99 7.41
N ILE A 184 -20.18 12.80 6.79
CA ILE A 184 -21.17 12.24 5.92
C ILE A 184 -22.32 11.92 6.87
N GLN A 185 -23.37 12.72 6.80
CA GLN A 185 -24.59 12.49 7.56
C GLN A 185 -24.95 11.00 7.40
N HIS A 186 -25.23 10.32 8.52
CA HIS A 186 -25.48 8.87 8.56
C HIS A 186 -26.46 8.37 7.48
N LYS A 187 -27.36 9.25 7.01
CA LYS A 187 -28.23 9.07 5.85
C LYS A 187 -27.51 8.64 4.56
N HIS A 188 -26.41 9.28 4.18
CA HIS A 188 -25.72 8.98 2.91
C HIS A 188 -24.89 7.69 2.99
N ILE A 189 -24.29 7.41 4.16
CA ILE A 189 -23.67 6.10 4.44
C ILE A 189 -24.73 4.99 4.36
N GLY A 190 -25.90 5.23 4.95
CA GLY A 190 -27.04 4.29 4.88
C GLY A 190 -27.52 4.04 3.45
N ILE A 191 -27.69 5.09 2.64
CA ILE A 191 -28.06 4.97 1.22
C ILE A 191 -26.98 4.19 0.45
N GLY A 192 -25.71 4.50 0.68
CA GLY A 192 -24.58 3.77 0.09
C GLY A 192 -24.64 2.28 0.40
N LEU A 193 -24.88 1.91 1.66
CA LEU A 193 -25.03 0.53 2.11
C LEU A 193 -26.24 -0.18 1.50
N ILE A 194 -27.37 0.52 1.35
CA ILE A 194 -28.58 -0.05 0.73
C ILE A 194 -28.33 -0.34 -0.75
N VAL A 195 -27.76 0.63 -1.49
CA VAL A 195 -27.41 0.44 -2.90
C VAL A 195 -26.41 -0.70 -3.06
N LEU A 196 -25.42 -0.78 -2.16
CA LEU A 196 -24.47 -1.88 -2.08
C LEU A 196 -25.16 -3.24 -1.91
N GLY A 197 -26.06 -3.33 -0.94
CA GLY A 197 -26.78 -4.55 -0.59
C GLY A 197 -27.67 -5.03 -1.73
N VAL A 198 -28.31 -4.11 -2.44
CA VAL A 198 -29.10 -4.40 -3.65
C VAL A 198 -28.19 -4.90 -4.78
N LEU A 199 -27.03 -4.26 -5.01
CA LEU A 199 -26.04 -4.71 -6.00
C LEU A 199 -25.53 -6.12 -5.71
N ILE A 200 -25.18 -6.41 -4.45
CA ILE A 200 -24.72 -7.72 -4.01
C ILE A 200 -25.85 -8.76 -4.15
N GLY A 201 -27.06 -8.44 -3.72
CA GLY A 201 -28.22 -9.33 -3.84
C GLY A 201 -28.55 -9.64 -5.30
N PHE A 202 -28.46 -8.64 -6.18
CA PHE A 202 -28.65 -8.82 -7.61
C PHE A 202 -27.58 -9.75 -8.20
N GLN A 203 -26.30 -9.46 -7.95
CA GLN A 203 -25.18 -10.21 -8.52
C GLN A 203 -25.10 -11.65 -7.99
N ASN A 204 -25.29 -11.85 -6.67
CA ASN A 204 -24.99 -13.10 -5.99
C ASN A 204 -26.23 -13.94 -5.66
N ALA A 205 -27.43 -13.37 -5.68
CA ALA A 205 -28.67 -14.13 -5.46
C ALA A 205 -29.55 -14.15 -6.71
N LEU A 206 -29.77 -12.99 -7.36
CA LEU A 206 -30.66 -12.93 -8.51
C LEU A 206 -30.06 -13.57 -9.77
N LEU A 207 -28.78 -13.33 -10.08
CA LEU A 207 -28.15 -13.94 -11.26
C LEU A 207 -28.09 -15.48 -11.20
N PRO A 208 -27.74 -16.13 -10.06
CA PRO A 208 -27.79 -17.60 -9.99
C PRO A 208 -29.20 -18.17 -10.17
N VAL A 209 -30.21 -17.51 -9.60
CA VAL A 209 -31.62 -17.93 -9.78
C VAL A 209 -32.08 -17.70 -11.22
N ALA A 210 -31.74 -16.55 -11.80
CA ALA A 210 -32.01 -16.25 -13.20
C ALA A 210 -31.31 -17.25 -14.13
N ARG A 211 -30.06 -17.65 -13.83
CA ARG A 211 -29.32 -18.69 -14.55
C ARG A 211 -30.07 -20.01 -14.53
N GLN A 212 -30.57 -20.43 -13.36
CA GLN A 212 -31.34 -21.66 -13.22
C GLN A 212 -32.61 -21.64 -14.09
N LEU A 213 -33.31 -20.51 -14.16
CA LEU A 213 -34.49 -20.35 -15.02
C LEU A 213 -34.14 -20.24 -16.51
N LEU A 214 -33.08 -19.51 -16.86
CA LEU A 214 -32.63 -19.33 -18.23
C LEU A 214 -32.15 -20.65 -18.84
N HIS A 215 -31.56 -21.54 -18.04
CA HIS A 215 -31.09 -22.85 -18.52
C HIS A 215 -32.24 -23.77 -19.00
N SER A 216 -33.48 -23.51 -18.57
CA SER A 216 -34.65 -24.20 -19.13
C SER A 216 -35.08 -23.68 -20.51
N ILE A 217 -34.59 -22.50 -20.93
CA ILE A 217 -35.04 -21.81 -22.14
C ILE A 217 -33.91 -21.65 -23.17
N PHE A 218 -32.66 -21.56 -22.73
CA PHE A 218 -31.49 -21.26 -23.57
C PHE A 218 -30.34 -22.26 -23.36
N ASP A 219 -29.54 -22.45 -24.41
CA ASP A 219 -28.35 -23.31 -24.38
C ASP A 219 -27.27 -22.77 -23.44
N TYR A 220 -26.55 -23.69 -22.78
CA TYR A 220 -25.47 -23.40 -21.84
C TYR A 220 -24.42 -22.40 -22.38
N ASN A 221 -24.04 -22.54 -23.66
CA ASN A 221 -23.04 -21.68 -24.31
C ASN A 221 -23.50 -20.21 -24.43
N ILE A 222 -24.80 -19.96 -24.57
CA ILE A 222 -25.35 -18.61 -24.69
C ILE A 222 -25.39 -17.94 -23.32
N ILE A 223 -25.78 -18.70 -22.29
CA ILE A 223 -25.85 -18.23 -20.90
C ILE A 223 -24.46 -17.82 -20.39
N TYR A 224 -23.44 -18.67 -20.61
CA TYR A 224 -22.07 -18.37 -20.19
C TYR A 224 -21.53 -17.08 -20.85
N ARG A 225 -21.85 -16.87 -22.14
CA ARG A 225 -21.50 -15.63 -22.86
C ARG A 225 -22.20 -14.40 -22.29
N ILE A 226 -23.47 -14.50 -21.89
CA ILE A 226 -24.19 -13.36 -21.31
C ILE A 226 -23.57 -12.97 -19.96
N GLU A 227 -23.23 -13.96 -19.13
CA GLU A 227 -22.61 -13.72 -17.82
C GLU A 227 -21.25 -13.03 -17.91
N SER A 228 -20.43 -13.37 -18.90
CA SER A 228 -19.13 -12.72 -19.10
C SER A 228 -19.24 -11.24 -19.54
N TYR A 229 -20.37 -10.84 -20.12
CA TYR A 229 -20.61 -9.45 -20.52
C TYR A 229 -21.38 -8.62 -19.48
N ILE A 230 -22.10 -9.22 -18.53
CA ILE A 230 -22.92 -8.49 -17.54
C ILE A 230 -22.09 -7.46 -16.77
N GLN A 231 -20.91 -7.83 -16.28
CA GLN A 231 -20.06 -6.88 -15.55
C GLN A 231 -19.65 -5.70 -16.43
N THR A 232 -19.27 -5.97 -17.69
CA THR A 232 -18.90 -4.94 -18.67
C THR A 232 -20.08 -4.00 -18.96
N ILE A 233 -21.29 -4.53 -19.06
CA ILE A 233 -22.52 -3.75 -19.28
C ILE A 233 -22.81 -2.86 -18.05
N ILE A 234 -22.74 -3.39 -16.84
CA ILE A 234 -22.96 -2.61 -15.61
C ILE A 234 -21.93 -1.48 -15.49
N VAL A 235 -20.65 -1.80 -15.67
CA VAL A 235 -19.56 -0.82 -15.55
C VAL A 235 -19.66 0.27 -16.62
N SER A 236 -19.98 -0.10 -17.86
CA SER A 236 -20.19 0.88 -18.93
C SER A 236 -21.38 1.80 -18.65
N LEU A 237 -22.50 1.29 -18.15
CA LEU A 237 -23.65 2.11 -17.73
C LEU A 237 -23.29 3.06 -16.59
N ILE A 238 -22.51 2.61 -15.60
CA ILE A 238 -22.02 3.48 -14.50
C ILE A 238 -21.14 4.60 -15.06
N PHE A 239 -20.21 4.30 -15.96
CA PHE A 239 -19.35 5.33 -16.58
C PHE A 239 -20.15 6.31 -17.46
N ILE A 240 -21.12 5.82 -18.24
CA ILE A 240 -21.98 6.68 -19.07
C ILE A 240 -22.81 7.61 -18.18
N ALA A 241 -23.48 7.07 -17.15
CA ALA A 241 -24.27 7.88 -16.22
C ALA A 241 -23.40 8.87 -15.43
N GLY A 242 -22.24 8.44 -14.96
CA GLY A 242 -21.25 9.29 -14.30
C GLY A 242 -20.75 10.41 -15.22
N GLY A 243 -20.41 10.09 -16.46
CA GLY A 243 -20.01 11.05 -17.48
C GLY A 243 -21.09 12.09 -17.78
N ILE A 244 -22.34 11.64 -17.99
CA ILE A 244 -23.49 12.55 -18.20
C ILE A 244 -23.70 13.47 -16.98
N LYS A 245 -23.57 12.94 -15.76
CA LYS A 245 -23.72 13.73 -14.54
C LYS A 245 -22.61 14.79 -14.40
N ILE A 246 -21.37 14.46 -14.71
CA ILE A 246 -20.23 15.40 -14.68
C ILE A 246 -20.42 16.49 -15.74
N LEU A 247 -20.86 16.12 -16.95
CA LEU A 247 -21.13 17.08 -18.03
C LEU A 247 -22.23 18.10 -17.70
N LYS A 248 -23.18 17.74 -16.82
CA LYS A 248 -24.21 18.66 -16.33
C LYS A 248 -23.73 19.61 -15.21
N GLY A 249 -22.53 19.40 -14.67
CA GLY A 249 -22.03 20.05 -13.44
C GLY A 249 -21.23 21.35 -13.61
N LYS A 250 -21.13 21.94 -14.82
CA LYS A 250 -20.53 23.28 -15.00
C LYS A 250 -21.58 24.29 -15.49
N LYS A 251 -22.29 24.90 -14.54
CA LYS A 251 -22.99 26.18 -14.71
C LYS A 251 -23.11 26.86 -13.34
N VAL A 252 -22.01 27.37 -12.79
CA VAL A 252 -21.99 28.54 -11.87
C VAL A 252 -20.57 29.10 -11.85
N GLN A 253 -20.38 30.24 -12.52
CA GLN A 253 -19.46 31.36 -12.23
C GLN A 253 -19.25 32.15 -13.51
N GLU A 254 -20.30 32.85 -13.97
CA GLU A 254 -20.19 33.92 -14.97
C GLU A 254 -21.21 35.06 -14.73
N GLU A 255 -22.11 34.95 -13.73
CA GLU A 255 -23.13 35.98 -13.44
C GLU A 255 -22.75 36.95 -12.30
N GLU A 256 -21.54 36.88 -11.75
CA GLU A 256 -21.11 37.76 -10.63
C GLU A 256 -20.04 38.80 -11.01
N ILE A 257 -19.79 39.00 -12.32
CA ILE A 257 -18.84 40.03 -12.83
C ILE A 257 -19.54 41.13 -13.66
N GLU A 258 -20.77 40.92 -14.11
CA GLU A 258 -21.55 41.96 -14.82
C GLU A 258 -22.45 42.81 -13.90
N GLY A 259 -22.54 42.50 -12.60
CA GLY A 259 -23.41 43.23 -11.66
C GLY A 259 -22.79 44.42 -10.94
N ASP A 260 -21.46 44.57 -10.93
CA ASP A 260 -20.74 45.59 -10.14
C ASP A 260 -20.13 46.71 -11.01
N VAL A 261 -20.47 46.81 -12.30
CA VAL A 261 -19.94 47.84 -13.21
C VAL A 261 -21.03 48.85 -13.67
N GLU A 262 -22.30 48.65 -13.32
CA GLU A 262 -23.40 49.57 -13.72
C GLU A 262 -23.84 50.57 -12.62
N ASP A 263 -23.21 50.57 -11.44
CA ASP A 263 -23.55 51.46 -10.32
C ASP A 263 -22.46 52.50 -9.97
N GLU A 264 -21.71 52.99 -10.96
CA GLU A 264 -20.92 54.23 -10.85
C GLU A 264 -21.16 55.14 -12.07
N ASP A 265 -22.29 55.86 -12.08
CA ASP A 265 -22.50 57.11 -12.83
C ASP A 265 -23.50 58.03 -12.10
#